data_AF-A0A504U2Y6-F1
#
_entry.id   AF-A0A504U2Y6-F1
#
_cell.length_a   1.000
_cell.length_b   1.000
_cell.length_c   1.000
_cell.angle_alpha   90.00
_cell.angle_beta   90.00
_cell.angle_gamma   90.00
#
_symmetry.space_group_name_H-M   'P 1'
#
loop_
_entity.id
_entity.type
_entity.pdbx_description
1 polymer ?
#
loop_
_entity_poly.entity_id
_entity_poly.type
_entity_poly.pdbx_seq_one_letter_code
_entity_poly.pdbx_strand_id
1 'polypeptide(L)'
;MNKIVREHYPVENLPADLREGLGNGGTVRVVIEIDDAKSEAAPKQRTVKDTLARLEKLRQARAPDSDMTEAVTRIRTLRDEWEAE
;
A
#
# COMPACT_ATOMS: atom_id res chain seq x y z
N MET A 1 -9.14 16.14 -7.93
CA MET A 1 -9.24 17.55 -8.38
C MET A 1 -8.72 18.52 -7.31
N ASN A 2 -7.43 18.39 -6.99
CA ASN A 2 -6.76 19.24 -6.00
C ASN A 2 -5.73 20.12 -6.73
N LYS A 3 -5.84 21.44 -6.58
CA LYS A 3 -4.91 22.39 -7.20
C LYS A 3 -4.01 22.98 -6.13
N ILE A 4 -2.70 22.75 -6.23
CA ILE A 4 -1.71 23.35 -5.35
C ILE A 4 -1.00 24.45 -6.13
N VAL A 5 -1.13 25.68 -5.64
CA VAL A 5 -0.42 26.85 -6.18
C VAL A 5 0.68 27.20 -5.20
N ARG A 6 1.95 27.15 -5.66
CA ARG A 6 3.08 27.61 -4.87
C ARG A 6 3.70 28.83 -5.54
N GLU A 7 3.61 29.95 -4.84
CA GLU A 7 4.19 31.22 -5.25
C GLU A 7 5.63 31.31 -4.76
N HIS A 8 6.48 32.02 -5.51
CA HIS A 8 7.88 32.27 -5.19
C HIS A 8 8.73 31.00 -4.97
N TYR A 9 8.60 30.01 -5.85
CA TYR A 9 9.46 28.83 -5.79
C TYR A 9 10.84 29.16 -6.38
N PRO A 10 11.95 28.85 -5.68
CA PRO A 10 13.30 29.12 -6.16
C PRO A 10 13.62 28.25 -7.38
N VAL A 11 14.20 28.87 -8.42
CA VAL A 11 14.57 28.21 -9.69
C VAL A 11 15.59 27.09 -9.50
N GLU A 12 16.37 27.13 -8.42
CA GLU A 12 17.36 26.09 -8.11
C GLU A 12 16.74 24.73 -7.84
N ASN A 13 15.50 24.69 -7.34
CA ASN A 13 14.78 23.46 -7.02
C ASN A 13 13.88 22.97 -8.16
N LEU A 14 13.95 23.59 -9.35
CA LEU A 14 13.27 23.11 -10.54
C LEU A 14 14.11 22.02 -11.23
N PRO A 15 13.47 20.95 -11.77
CA PRO A 15 14.15 19.97 -12.61
C PRO A 15 14.88 20.63 -13.78
N ALA A 16 16.03 20.06 -14.17
CA ALA A 16 16.89 20.62 -15.23
C ALA A 16 16.12 20.88 -16.55
N ASP A 17 15.20 19.98 -16.90
CA ASP A 17 14.38 20.04 -18.11
C ASP A 17 13.44 21.27 -18.17
N LEU A 18 13.07 21.83 -17.00
CA LEU A 18 12.25 23.04 -16.89
C LEU A 18 13.06 24.27 -16.52
N ARG A 19 14.36 24.11 -16.26
CA ARG A 19 15.30 25.19 -15.93
C ARG A 19 15.86 25.85 -17.19
N GLU A 20 15.79 25.18 -18.34
CA GLU A 20 16.31 25.67 -19.61
C GLU A 20 15.58 26.96 -20.04
N GLY A 21 16.30 28.09 -20.08
CA GLY A 21 15.75 29.40 -20.48
C GLY A 21 15.33 30.34 -19.35
N LEU A 22 15.37 29.89 -18.08
CA LEU A 22 15.13 30.75 -16.92
C LEU A 22 16.48 31.23 -16.34
N GLY A 23 16.69 32.55 -16.29
CA GLY A 23 17.90 33.13 -15.73
C GLY A 23 18.14 32.68 -14.27
N ASN A 24 19.40 32.39 -13.94
CA ASN A 24 19.78 32.04 -12.57
C ASN A 24 19.36 33.16 -11.60
N GLY A 25 18.60 32.81 -10.56
CA GLY A 25 18.19 33.74 -9.49
C GLY A 25 16.76 34.28 -9.57
N GLY A 26 15.95 33.84 -10.54
CA GLY A 26 14.52 34.19 -10.61
C GLY A 26 13.65 33.44 -9.59
N THR A 27 12.47 33.99 -9.30
CA THR A 27 11.39 33.28 -8.61
C THR A 27 10.31 32.88 -9.64
N VAL A 28 9.86 31.63 -9.62
CA VAL A 28 8.87 31.12 -10.58
C VAL A 28 7.59 30.71 -9.86
N ARG A 29 6.45 30.83 -10.56
CA ARG A 29 5.15 30.32 -10.12
C ARG A 29 4.97 28.91 -10.64
N VAL A 30 4.92 27.92 -9.75
CA VAL A 30 4.72 26.51 -10.12
C VAL A 30 3.25 26.14 -9.87
N VAL A 31 2.58 25.71 -10.94
CA VAL A 31 1.22 25.16 -10.87
C VAL A 31 1.36 23.65 -11.04
N ILE A 32 1.06 22.90 -9.97
CA ILE A 32 1.09 21.44 -10.00
C ILE A 32 -0.34 20.95 -10.20
N GLU A 33 -0.58 20.33 -11.35
CA GLU A 33 -1.82 19.65 -11.67
C GLU A 33 -1.56 18.14 -11.58
N ILE A 34 -2.14 17.52 -10.55
CA ILE A 34 -2.08 16.07 -10.38
C ILE A 34 -3.30 15.51 -11.09
N ASP A 35 -3.08 14.90 -12.25
CA ASP A 35 -4.08 14.02 -12.85
C ASP A 35 -4.19 12.76 -11.97
N ASP A 36 -5.33 12.65 -11.28
CA ASP A 36 -5.69 11.52 -10.41
C ASP A 36 -5.75 10.17 -11.18
N ALA A 37 -5.42 10.13 -12.48
CA ALA A 37 -5.36 8.93 -13.31
C ALA A 37 -4.35 7.88 -12.82
N LYS A 38 -3.39 8.27 -11.98
CA LYS A 38 -2.46 7.36 -11.27
C LYS A 38 -2.71 7.28 -9.76
N SER A 39 -3.87 7.72 -9.28
CA SER A 39 -4.28 7.36 -7.92
C SER A 39 -4.50 5.85 -7.89
N GLU A 40 -3.59 5.17 -7.21
CA GLU A 40 -3.61 3.74 -6.92
C GLU A 40 -5.05 3.26 -6.74
N ALA A 41 -5.43 2.27 -7.55
CA ALA A 41 -6.78 1.72 -7.65
C ALA A 41 -7.52 1.82 -6.30
N ALA A 42 -8.41 2.80 -6.19
CA ALA A 42 -9.34 2.90 -5.07
C ALA A 42 -9.90 1.50 -4.83
N PRO A 43 -9.95 1.00 -3.57
CA PRO A 43 -10.37 -0.37 -3.31
C PRO A 43 -11.73 -0.55 -3.99
N LYS A 44 -11.76 -1.37 -5.04
CA LYS A 44 -12.96 -1.59 -5.86
C LYS A 44 -14.09 -1.86 -4.88
N GLN A 45 -15.13 -1.03 -4.89
CA GLN A 45 -16.26 -1.22 -3.99
C GLN A 45 -16.87 -2.58 -4.31
N ARG A 46 -16.55 -3.59 -3.49
CA ARG A 46 -17.00 -4.95 -3.68
C ARG A 46 -18.46 -5.00 -3.27
N THR A 47 -19.29 -5.57 -4.14
CA THR A 47 -20.68 -5.86 -3.79
C THR A 47 -20.71 -6.88 -2.66
N VAL A 48 -21.74 -6.81 -1.80
CA VAL A 48 -21.98 -7.77 -0.71
C VAL A 48 -21.94 -9.24 -1.19
N LYS A 49 -22.36 -9.51 -2.43
CA LYS A 49 -22.28 -10.86 -3.01
C LYS A 49 -20.85 -11.34 -3.23
N ASP A 50 -19.95 -10.45 -3.66
CA ASP A 50 -18.54 -10.78 -3.91
C ASP A 50 -17.78 -11.00 -2.58
N THR A 51 -18.14 -10.24 -1.54
CA THR A 51 -17.56 -10.43 -0.21
C THR A 51 -17.99 -11.77 0.41
N LEU A 52 -19.26 -12.15 0.27
CA LEU A 52 -19.77 -13.46 0.73
C LEU A 52 -19.11 -14.63 -0.01
N ALA A 53 -19.02 -14.56 -1.34
CA ALA A 53 -18.37 -15.60 -2.13
C ALA A 53 -16.87 -15.77 -1.76
N ARG A 54 -16.19 -14.68 -1.41
CA ARG A 54 -14.80 -14.73 -0.93
C ARG A 54 -14.69 -15.33 0.47
N LEU A 55 -15.61 -14.98 1.38
CA LEU A 55 -15.67 -15.55 2.73
C LEU A 55 -15.88 -17.06 2.68
N GLU A 56 -16.76 -17.57 1.82
CA GLU A 56 -16.98 -19.00 1.64
C GLU A 56 -15.72 -19.71 1.15
N LYS A 57 -15.02 -19.15 0.16
CA LYS A 57 -13.74 -19.69 -0.32
C LYS A 57 -12.69 -19.75 0.78
N LEU A 58 -12.60 -18.70 1.61
CA LEU A 58 -11.68 -18.68 2.75
C LEU A 58 -12.06 -19.72 3.80
N ARG A 59 -13.36 -19.93 4.03
CA ARG A 59 -13.84 -20.95 4.97
C ARG A 59 -13.54 -22.36 4.50
N GLN A 60 -13.65 -22.63 3.19
CA GLN A 60 -13.32 -23.92 2.58
C GLN A 60 -11.82 -24.20 2.55
N ALA A 61 -11.00 -23.16 2.38
CA ALA A 61 -9.54 -23.26 2.36
C ALA A 61 -8.93 -23.31 3.77
N ARG A 62 -9.70 -23.04 4.82
CA ARG A 62 -9.23 -23.08 6.20
C ARG A 62 -9.02 -24.53 6.61
N ALA A 63 -7.82 -24.83 7.12
CA ALA A 63 -7.58 -26.11 7.78
C ALA A 63 -8.59 -26.29 8.93
N PRO A 64 -9.07 -27.51 9.20
CA PRO A 64 -9.93 -27.76 10.34
C PRO A 64 -9.25 -27.26 11.62
N ASP A 65 -10.03 -26.67 12.51
CA ASP A 65 -9.53 -26.32 13.85
C ASP A 65 -9.04 -27.61 14.50
N SER A 66 -7.75 -27.68 14.82
CA SER A 66 -7.17 -28.81 15.55
C SER A 66 -7.81 -28.90 16.92
N ASP A 67 -8.14 -30.11 17.38
CA ASP A 67 -8.62 -30.28 18.74
C ASP A 67 -7.57 -29.78 19.74
N MET A 68 -8.02 -29.27 20.88
CA MET A 68 -7.14 -28.65 21.88
C MET A 68 -6.06 -29.63 22.36
N THR A 69 -6.42 -30.92 22.49
CA THR A 69 -5.48 -31.97 22.91
C THR A 69 -4.43 -32.28 21.85
N GLU A 70 -4.82 -32.29 20.58
CA GLU A 70 -3.93 -32.48 19.43
C GLU A 70 -2.96 -31.31 19.29
N ALA A 71 -3.45 -30.07 19.43
CA ALA A 71 -2.65 -28.86 19.38
C ALA A 71 -1.59 -28.85 20.49
N VAL A 72 -1.96 -29.18 21.73
CA VAL A 72 -1.03 -29.24 22.87
C VAL A 72 0.03 -30.33 22.65
N THR A 73 -0.36 -31.49 22.09
CA THR A 73 0.58 -32.58 21.81
C THR A 73 1.58 -32.16 20.74
N ARG A 74 1.13 -31.55 19.65
CA ARG A 74 2.01 -31.01 18.59
C ARG A 74 2.99 -29.96 19.12
N ILE A 75 2.54 -29.07 20.02
CA ILE A 75 3.41 -28.06 20.61
C ILE A 75 4.49 -28.73 21.49
N ARG A 76 4.11 -29.74 22.28
CA ARG A 76 5.06 -30.47 23.14
C ARG A 76 6.11 -31.20 22.31
N THR A 77 5.72 -31.90 21.25
CA THR A 77 6.67 -32.59 20.38
C THR A 77 7.65 -31.62 19.73
N LEU A 78 7.18 -30.48 19.21
CA LEU A 78 8.05 -29.45 18.63
C LEU A 78 9.04 -28.87 19.64
N ARG A 79 8.60 -28.66 20.89
CA ARG A 79 9.49 -28.20 21.97
C ARG A 79 10.52 -29.26 22.31
N ASP A 80 10.11 -30.51 22.47
CA ASP A 80 10.99 -31.60 22.86
C ASP A 80 12.03 -31.88 21.75
N GLU A 81 11.66 -31.70 20.47
CA GLU A 81 12.59 -31.72 19.33
C GLU A 81 13.63 -30.60 19.39
N TRP A 82 13.26 -29.41 19.85
CA TRP A 82 14.18 -28.27 20.00
C TRP A 82 15.07 -28.38 21.24
N GLU A 83 14.62 -29.05 22.30
CA GLU A 83 15.43 -29.28 23.52
C GLU A 83 16.44 -30.42 23.36
N ALA A 84 16.27 -31.26 22.33
CA ALA A 84 17.14 -32.42 22.06
C ALA A 84 18.39 -32.09 21.20
N GLU A 85 18.55 -30.83 20.77
CA GLU A 85 19.69 -30.32 19.98
C GLU A 85 20.49 -29.28 20.77
#